data_AF-A0A1Q6JTE8-F1
#
_entry.id   AF-A0A1Q6JTE8-F1
#
_cell.length_a   1.000
_cell.length_b   1.000
_cell.length_c   1.000
_cell.angle_alpha   90.00
_cell.angle_beta   90.00
_cell.angle_gamma   90.00
#
_symmetry.space_group_name_H-M   'P 1'
#
loop_
_entity.id
_entity.type
_entity.pdbx_description
1 polymer ?
#
loop_
_entity_poly.entity_id
_entity_poly.type
_entity_poly.pdbx_seq_one_letter_code
_entity_poly.pdbx_strand_id
1 'polypeptide(L)'
;MMKLNRVKHNFAFWGFFHEIEVFPFTGDWNSPVALYDGEKFVSDLSKQKNNVILVETFGFEIPFDSFTEITSKPDFSLLDLLLASSNILIHSDEEYKIAKIAKSKYLKYGYFYNNISNSLHYYILSDKPNIITTFGVFIDPNNPF
;
A
#
# COMPACT_ATOMS: atom_id res chain seq x y z
N MET A 1 15.47 1.82 3.71
CA MET A 1 15.51 0.82 2.62
C MET A 1 14.38 -0.15 2.86
N MET A 2 13.57 -0.40 1.84
CA MET A 2 12.38 -1.22 2.00
C MET A 2 12.72 -2.71 2.12
N LYS A 3 11.94 -3.44 2.92
CA LYS A 3 12.08 -4.88 3.12
C LYS A 3 10.77 -5.53 3.51
N LEU A 4 10.68 -6.82 3.23
CA LEU A 4 9.58 -7.68 3.65
C LEU A 4 9.94 -8.36 4.97
N ASN A 5 8.99 -8.38 5.91
CA ASN A 5 9.12 -9.14 7.14
C ASN A 5 7.86 -9.97 7.36
N ARG A 6 8.03 -11.16 7.91
CA ARG A 6 6.92 -11.88 8.50
C ARG A 6 6.57 -11.18 9.81
N VAL A 7 5.29 -10.98 10.07
CA VAL A 7 4.82 -10.28 11.27
C VAL A 7 3.82 -11.12 12.05
N LYS A 8 3.75 -10.86 13.35
CA LYS A 8 2.70 -11.38 14.21
C LYS A 8 2.15 -10.23 15.03
N HIS A 9 0.86 -9.96 14.85
CA HIS A 9 0.15 -8.89 15.53
C HIS A 9 -0.38 -9.45 16.85
N ASN A 10 0.14 -8.95 17.96
CA ASN A 10 -0.36 -9.26 19.29
C ASN A 10 -1.24 -8.09 19.74
N PHE A 11 -2.50 -8.38 20.03
CA PHE A 11 -3.43 -7.42 20.60
C PHE A 11 -3.70 -7.79 22.05
N ALA A 12 -3.41 -6.89 22.99
CA ALA A 12 -3.70 -7.06 24.41
C ALA A 12 -4.73 -6.03 24.89
N PHE A 13 -5.52 -6.44 25.90
CA PHE A 13 -6.52 -5.61 26.59
C PHE A 13 -7.46 -4.83 25.65
N TRP A 14 -8.54 -5.46 25.17
CA TRP A 14 -9.60 -4.79 24.41
C TRP A 14 -9.12 -3.93 23.21
N GLY A 15 -7.94 -4.23 22.64
CA GLY A 15 -7.37 -3.52 21.49
C GLY A 15 -6.52 -2.29 21.81
N PHE A 16 -6.24 -1.98 23.09
CA PHE A 16 -5.46 -0.80 23.48
C PHE A 16 -3.95 -0.93 23.24
N PHE A 17 -3.43 -2.15 23.22
CA PHE A 17 -2.01 -2.41 22.93
C PHE A 17 -1.91 -3.29 21.70
N HIS A 18 -1.26 -2.76 20.66
CA HIS A 18 -0.89 -3.49 19.46
C HIS A 18 0.64 -3.55 19.39
N GLU A 19 1.17 -4.76 19.54
CA GLU A 19 2.60 -5.04 19.38
C GLU A 19 2.79 -5.89 18.12
N ILE A 20 3.82 -5.57 17.33
CA ILE A 20 4.16 -6.31 16.12
C ILE A 20 5.51 -6.99 16.34
N GLU A 21 5.49 -8.32 16.47
CA GLU A 21 6.71 -9.12 16.43
C GLU A 21 7.17 -9.26 14.97
N VAL A 22 8.44 -8.95 14.70
CA VAL A 22 9.00 -8.91 13.34
C VAL A 22 10.02 -10.03 13.17
N PHE A 23 9.83 -10.84 12.13
CA PHE A 23 10.69 -11.95 11.76
C PHE A 23 11.15 -11.83 10.30
N PRO A 24 12.32 -12.41 9.94
CA PRO A 24 12.74 -12.46 8.55
C PRO A 24 11.68 -13.14 7.68
N PHE A 25 11.38 -12.55 6.53
CA PHE A 25 10.50 -13.18 5.54
C PHE A 25 11.26 -14.27 4.78
N THR A 26 10.73 -15.49 4.79
CA THR A 26 11.35 -16.67 4.15
C THR A 26 10.58 -17.16 2.93
N GLY A 27 9.67 -16.34 2.37
CA GLY A 27 8.81 -16.72 1.23
C GLY A 27 7.49 -17.40 1.63
N ASP A 28 7.23 -17.61 2.91
CA ASP A 28 5.98 -18.19 3.40
C ASP A 28 4.87 -17.15 3.52
N TRP A 29 3.89 -17.25 2.62
CA TRP A 29 2.70 -16.40 2.60
C TRP A 29 1.53 -16.95 3.42
N ASN A 30 1.69 -18.08 4.12
CA ASN A 30 0.68 -18.58 5.07
C ASN A 30 0.71 -17.83 6.40
N SER A 31 1.73 -17.01 6.61
CA SER A 31 1.87 -16.11 7.76
C SER A 31 1.64 -14.66 7.32
N PRO A 32 1.21 -13.75 8.22
CA PRO A 32 1.12 -12.33 7.90
C PRO A 32 2.48 -11.77 7.49
N VAL A 33 2.50 -10.97 6.42
CA VAL A 33 3.70 -10.33 5.88
C VAL A 33 3.46 -8.84 5.88
N ALA A 34 4.47 -8.05 6.20
CA ALA A 34 4.40 -6.61 6.17
C ALA A 34 5.62 -5.99 5.48
N LEU A 35 5.38 -4.82 4.91
CA LEU A 35 6.35 -3.94 4.30
C LEU A 35 6.91 -2.99 5.37
N TYR A 36 8.23 -2.87 5.42
CA TYR A 36 8.94 -1.94 6.30
C TYR A 36 9.88 -1.07 5.47
N ASP A 37 10.07 0.18 5.89
CA ASP A 37 11.16 1.05 5.43
C ASP A 37 12.09 1.34 6.62
N GLY A 38 13.24 0.66 6.65
CA GLY A 38 14.09 0.63 7.84
C GLY A 38 13.38 -0.06 9.01
N GLU A 39 13.15 0.68 10.10
CA GLU A 39 12.41 0.22 11.29
C GLU A 39 10.92 0.59 11.26
N LYS A 40 10.52 1.44 10.30
CA LYS A 40 9.15 1.93 10.21
C LYS A 40 8.25 0.91 9.51
N PHE A 41 7.17 0.50 10.17
CA PHE A 41 6.08 -0.23 9.55
C PHE A 41 5.41 0.64 8.48
N VAL A 42 5.22 0.08 7.29
CA VAL A 42 4.64 0.78 6.14
C VAL A 42 3.23 0.27 5.83
N SER A 43 3.07 -1.04 5.68
CA SER A 43 1.78 -1.65 5.35
C SER A 43 1.82 -3.16 5.58
N ASP A 44 0.69 -3.73 5.96
CA ASP A 44 0.46 -5.17 5.82
C ASP A 44 0.34 -5.55 4.34
N LEU A 45 0.68 -6.80 4.04
CA LEU A 45 0.65 -7.39 2.70
C LEU A 45 -0.18 -8.66 2.71
N SER A 46 -1.16 -8.71 1.82
CA SER A 46 -2.08 -9.84 1.68
C SER A 46 -1.95 -10.48 0.31
N LYS A 47 -1.59 -11.77 0.24
CA LYS A 47 -1.64 -12.54 -1.01
C LYS A 47 -3.07 -12.97 -1.31
N GLN A 48 -3.67 -12.38 -2.32
CA GLN A 48 -5.03 -12.69 -2.76
C GLN A 48 -5.08 -13.96 -3.65
N LYS A 49 -6.28 -14.55 -3.77
CA LYS A 49 -6.53 -15.81 -4.50
C LYS A 49 -6.21 -15.75 -6.00
N ASN A 50 -6.28 -14.57 -6.60
CA ASN A 50 -5.96 -14.29 -8.01
C ASN A 50 -4.46 -14.07 -8.26
N ASN A 51 -3.59 -14.49 -7.34
CA ASN A 51 -2.13 -14.31 -7.42
C ASN A 51 -1.70 -12.84 -7.54
N VAL A 52 -2.34 -11.99 -6.73
CA VAL A 52 -2.04 -10.57 -6.57
C VAL A 52 -1.62 -10.34 -5.12
N ILE A 53 -0.65 -9.45 -4.90
CA ILE A 53 -0.32 -8.92 -3.58
C ILE A 53 -1.07 -7.61 -3.39
N LEU A 54 -1.86 -7.54 -2.32
CA LEU A 54 -2.50 -6.31 -1.85
C LEU A 54 -1.58 -5.62 -0.83
N VAL A 55 -1.23 -4.37 -1.09
CA VAL A 55 -0.57 -3.48 -0.12
C VAL A 55 -1.66 -2.74 0.66
N GLU A 56 -2.02 -3.24 1.83
CA GLU A 56 -3.28 -2.89 2.51
C GLU A 56 -3.44 -1.42 2.85
N THR A 57 -2.39 -0.74 3.30
CA THR A 57 -2.48 0.69 3.65
C THR A 57 -2.80 1.56 2.45
N PHE A 58 -2.26 1.21 1.28
CA PHE A 58 -2.34 2.03 0.07
C PHE A 58 -3.37 1.55 -0.94
N GLY A 59 -3.83 0.30 -0.80
CA GLY A 59 -4.77 -0.35 -1.70
C GLY A 59 -4.16 -0.81 -3.02
N PHE A 60 -2.82 -0.90 -3.14
CA PHE A 60 -2.18 -1.33 -4.38
C PHE A 60 -2.39 -2.81 -4.60
N GLU A 61 -2.88 -3.17 -5.76
CA GLU A 61 -2.92 -4.54 -6.24
C GLU A 61 -1.79 -4.75 -7.23
N ILE A 62 -0.87 -5.66 -6.93
CA ILE A 62 0.33 -5.91 -7.72
C ILE A 62 0.34 -7.38 -8.12
N PRO A 63 0.41 -7.72 -9.42
CA PRO A 63 0.61 -9.10 -9.84
C PRO A 63 1.81 -9.74 -9.13
N PHE A 64 1.66 -10.98 -8.67
CA PHE A 64 2.67 -11.64 -7.85
C PHE A 64 4.06 -11.66 -8.51
N ASP A 65 4.12 -11.96 -9.81
CA ASP A 65 5.40 -12.03 -10.53
C ASP A 65 6.11 -10.68 -10.54
N SER A 66 5.40 -9.60 -10.88
CA SER A 66 5.92 -8.23 -10.82
C SER A 66 6.35 -7.85 -9.40
N PHE A 67 5.57 -8.23 -8.39
CA PHE A 67 5.91 -7.99 -7.00
C PHE A 67 7.22 -8.68 -6.61
N THR A 68 7.40 -9.95 -6.97
CA THR A 68 8.65 -10.69 -6.68
C THR A 68 9.85 -10.11 -7.40
N GLU A 69 9.68 -9.66 -8.65
CA GLU A 69 10.75 -9.00 -9.40
C GLU A 69 11.19 -7.71 -8.71
N ILE A 70 10.23 -6.85 -8.34
CA ILE A 70 10.51 -5.56 -7.69
C ILE A 70 11.19 -5.77 -6.34
N THR A 71 10.63 -6.65 -5.50
CA THR A 71 11.12 -6.88 -4.13
C THR A 71 12.44 -7.65 -4.08
N SER A 72 12.89 -8.24 -5.20
CA SER A 72 14.22 -8.82 -5.31
C SER A 72 15.34 -7.76 -5.43
N LYS A 73 14.99 -6.53 -5.82
CA LYS A 73 15.95 -5.42 -5.95
C LYS A 73 16.25 -4.86 -4.55
N PRO A 74 17.52 -4.59 -4.20
CA PRO A 74 17.87 -4.12 -2.86
C PRO A 74 17.34 -2.72 -2.56
N ASP A 75 17.11 -1.89 -3.57
CA ASP A 75 16.78 -0.47 -3.48
C ASP A 75 15.33 -0.14 -3.88
N PHE A 76 14.46 -1.16 -3.94
CA PHE A 76 13.06 -0.95 -4.31
C PHE A 76 12.34 0.01 -3.35
N SER A 77 11.35 0.70 -3.90
CA SER A 77 10.59 1.74 -3.24
C SER A 77 9.08 1.53 -3.36
N LEU A 78 8.31 2.32 -2.60
CA LEU A 78 6.85 2.32 -2.71
C LEU A 78 6.38 2.85 -4.07
N LEU A 79 7.19 3.69 -4.72
CA LEU A 79 6.91 4.17 -6.07
C LEU A 79 6.99 3.04 -7.10
N ASP A 80 7.97 2.13 -6.97
CA ASP A 80 8.06 0.96 -7.85
C ASP A 80 6.82 0.06 -7.73
N LEU A 81 6.35 -0.12 -6.49
CA LEU A 81 5.12 -0.86 -6.20
C LEU A 81 3.88 -0.19 -6.79
N LEU A 82 3.79 1.14 -6.69
CA LEU A 82 2.69 1.91 -7.31
C LEU A 82 2.70 1.78 -8.84
N LEU A 83 3.86 1.94 -9.47
CA LEU A 83 3.96 1.89 -10.94
C LEU A 83 3.66 0.50 -11.51
N ALA A 84 3.91 -0.55 -10.74
CA ALA A 84 3.58 -1.93 -11.12
C ALA A 84 2.14 -2.35 -10.77
N SER A 85 1.39 -1.47 -10.11
CA SER A 85 0.06 -1.79 -9.61
C SER A 85 -0.97 -1.85 -10.75
N SER A 86 -1.76 -2.92 -10.77
CA SER A 86 -2.78 -3.17 -11.79
C SER A 86 -4.08 -2.39 -11.58
N ASN A 87 -4.27 -1.77 -10.42
CA ASN A 87 -5.50 -1.07 -10.06
C ASN A 87 -5.31 0.46 -9.93
N ILE A 88 -4.16 1.01 -10.34
CA ILE A 88 -3.94 2.45 -10.42
C ILE A 88 -4.50 2.96 -11.75
N LEU A 89 -5.42 3.93 -11.69
CA LEU A 89 -6.00 4.57 -12.86
C LEU A 89 -5.16 5.77 -13.31
N ILE A 90 -4.73 6.59 -12.35
CA ILE A 90 -4.00 7.84 -12.60
C ILE A 90 -2.99 8.04 -11.48
N HIS A 91 -1.79 8.48 -11.82
CA HIS A 91 -0.74 8.91 -10.89
C HIS A 91 -0.22 10.30 -11.31
N SER A 92 0.14 11.12 -10.32
CA SER A 92 0.78 12.42 -10.51
C SER A 92 1.52 12.85 -9.24
N ASP A 93 2.51 13.70 -9.39
CA ASP A 93 3.11 14.50 -8.30
C ASP A 93 2.31 15.79 -8.00
N GLU A 94 1.48 16.25 -8.94
CA GLU A 94 0.55 17.36 -8.76
C GLU A 94 -0.77 16.99 -8.04
N GLU A 95 -0.92 17.41 -6.78
CA GLU A 95 -2.14 17.18 -5.98
C GLU A 95 -3.41 17.70 -6.65
N TYR A 96 -3.39 18.97 -7.08
CA TYR A 96 -4.59 19.66 -7.59
C TYR A 96 -5.20 18.94 -8.80
N LYS A 97 -4.36 18.37 -9.65
CA LYS A 97 -4.78 17.59 -10.81
C LYS A 97 -5.52 16.32 -10.39
N ILE A 98 -4.96 15.56 -9.45
CA ILE A 98 -5.57 14.34 -8.92
C ILE A 98 -6.87 14.66 -8.19
N ALA A 99 -6.86 15.63 -7.26
CA ALA A 99 -8.02 16.03 -6.49
C ALA A 99 -9.17 16.52 -7.38
N LYS A 100 -8.87 17.32 -8.42
CA LYS A 100 -9.88 17.79 -9.38
C LYS A 100 -10.52 16.63 -10.15
N ILE A 101 -9.72 15.68 -10.63
CA ILE A 101 -10.23 14.52 -11.38
C ILE A 101 -11.06 13.63 -10.45
N ALA A 102 -10.51 13.29 -9.27
CA ALA A 102 -11.18 12.47 -8.26
C ALA A 102 -12.54 13.04 -7.89
N LYS A 103 -12.62 14.35 -7.60
CA LYS A 103 -13.87 15.05 -7.30
C LYS A 103 -14.85 15.03 -8.48
N SER A 104 -14.38 15.27 -9.70
CA SER A 104 -15.25 15.30 -10.88
C SER A 104 -15.86 13.95 -11.25
N LYS A 105 -15.19 12.86 -10.88
CA LYS A 105 -15.56 11.49 -11.24
C LYS A 105 -16.04 10.64 -10.06
N TYR A 106 -16.12 11.22 -8.86
CA TYR A 106 -16.46 10.53 -7.61
C TYR A 106 -15.54 9.33 -7.32
N LEU A 107 -14.23 9.50 -7.54
CA LEU A 107 -13.23 8.47 -7.33
C LEU A 107 -12.44 8.71 -6.05
N LYS A 108 -12.02 7.62 -5.39
CA LYS A 108 -11.10 7.67 -4.26
C LYS A 108 -9.67 7.92 -4.74
N TYR A 109 -8.91 8.71 -4.00
CA TYR A 109 -7.50 8.94 -4.27
C TYR A 109 -6.67 8.80 -2.99
N GLY A 110 -5.42 8.39 -3.13
CA GLY A 110 -4.46 8.26 -2.04
C GLY A 110 -3.20 9.06 -2.35
N TYR A 111 -2.32 9.12 -1.36
CA TYR A 111 -1.00 9.70 -1.52
C TYR A 111 0.01 9.03 -0.61
N PHE A 112 1.29 9.12 -0.96
CA PHE A 112 2.39 8.81 -0.07
C PHE A 112 3.59 9.70 -0.39
N TYR A 113 4.46 9.86 0.60
CA TYR A 113 5.73 10.53 0.42
C TYR A 113 6.83 9.52 0.09
N ASN A 114 7.56 9.76 -0.99
CA ASN A 114 8.70 8.94 -1.37
C ASN A 114 9.99 9.62 -0.88
N ASN A 115 10.67 8.98 0.07
CA ASN A 115 11.92 9.47 0.64
C ASN A 115 13.05 9.55 -0.40
N ILE A 116 13.04 8.68 -1.43
CA ILE A 116 14.12 8.61 -2.42
C ILE A 116 14.02 9.78 -3.41
N SER A 117 12.83 10.05 -3.94
CA SER A 117 12.60 11.17 -4.86
C SER A 117 12.33 12.50 -4.15
N ASN A 118 12.17 12.49 -2.83
CA ASN A 118 11.82 13.66 -2.01
C ASN A 118 10.54 14.36 -2.52
N SER A 119 9.52 13.57 -2.88
CA SER A 119 8.29 14.07 -3.48
C SER A 119 7.05 13.34 -2.96
N LEU A 120 5.93 14.06 -2.91
CA LEU A 120 4.61 13.46 -2.70
C LEU A 120 4.12 12.88 -4.03
N HIS A 121 3.57 11.69 -3.96
CA HIS A 121 2.90 11.04 -5.09
C HIS A 121 1.43 10.85 -4.74
N TYR A 122 0.56 11.26 -5.65
CA TYR A 122 -0.88 11.18 -5.56
C TYR A 122 -1.39 10.23 -6.62
N TYR A 123 -2.43 9.47 -6.30
CA TYR A 123 -2.93 8.45 -7.21
C TYR A 123 -4.42 8.18 -7.02
N ILE A 124 -5.07 7.73 -8.09
CA ILE A 124 -6.48 7.32 -8.11
C ILE A 124 -6.52 5.81 -8.31
N LEU A 125 -7.23 5.12 -7.43
CA LEU A 125 -7.44 3.68 -7.52
C LEU A 125 -8.70 3.35 -8.33
N SER A 126 -8.72 2.17 -8.92
CA SER A 126 -9.93 1.59 -9.49
C SER A 126 -10.82 1.03 -8.38
N ASP A 127 -12.14 1.09 -8.56
CA ASP A 127 -13.12 0.59 -7.58
C ASP A 127 -13.18 -0.95 -7.47
N LYS A 128 -12.24 -1.68 -8.07
CA LYS A 128 -12.23 -3.14 -8.13
C LYS A 128 -10.93 -3.74 -7.59
N PRO A 129 -11.02 -4.81 -6.77
CA PRO A 129 -12.17 -5.20 -5.94
C PRO A 129 -12.32 -4.21 -4.76
N ASN A 130 -13.53 -4.17 -4.20
CA ASN A 130 -13.95 -3.23 -3.15
C ASN A 130 -13.06 -3.34 -1.90
N ILE A 131 -12.06 -2.47 -1.75
CA ILE A 131 -11.25 -2.40 -0.54
C ILE A 131 -12.03 -1.56 0.48
N ILE A 132 -12.83 -2.25 1.29
CA ILE A 132 -13.66 -1.65 2.34
C ILE A 132 -12.80 -1.26 3.58
N THR A 133 -11.52 -1.67 3.64
CA THR A 133 -10.65 -1.53 4.82
C THR A 133 -9.28 -0.89 4.54
N THR A 134 -9.21 0.11 3.66
CA THR A 134 -7.99 0.93 3.49
C THR A 134 -8.04 2.16 4.40
N PHE A 135 -7.28 2.15 5.50
CA PHE A 135 -7.17 3.29 6.43
C PHE A 135 -6.25 4.43 5.91
N GLY A 136 -5.51 4.21 4.83
CA GLY A 136 -4.58 5.20 4.25
C GLY A 136 -5.07 5.90 2.97
N VAL A 137 -6.20 5.48 2.41
CA VAL A 137 -6.82 6.19 1.27
C VAL A 137 -7.65 7.33 1.85
N PHE A 138 -7.19 8.56 1.63
CA PHE A 138 -7.91 9.74 2.09
C PHE A 138 -9.25 9.82 1.34
N ILE A 139 -10.34 9.53 2.04
CA ILE A 139 -11.65 10.07 1.67
C ILE A 139 -11.61 11.51 2.15
N ASP A 140 -11.55 12.47 1.23
CA ASP A 140 -11.63 13.88 1.60
C ASP A 140 -12.88 14.11 2.46
N PRO A 141 -12.75 14.57 3.73
CA PRO A 141 -13.89 14.78 4.61
C PRO A 141 -14.84 15.88 4.12
N ASN A 142 -14.44 16.69 3.14
CA ASN A 142 -15.28 17.66 2.42
C ASN A 142 -15.73 17.18 1.03
N ASN A 143 -15.46 15.93 0.67
CA ASN A 143 -16.10 15.27 -0.46
C ASN A 143 -17.41 14.65 0.06
N PRO A 144 -18.60 15.17 -0.33
CA PRO A 144 -19.87 14.71 0.22
C PRO A 144 -20.32 13.33 -0.31
N PHE A 145 -19.38 12.46 -0.68
CA PHE A 145 -19.61 11.11 -1.19
C PHE A 145 -18.64 10.11 -0.58
#